data_AF-A0AAE0AJ78-F1
#
_entry.id   AF-A0AAE0AJ78-F1
#
_cell.length_a   1.000
_cell.length_b   1.000
_cell.length_c   1.000
_cell.angle_alpha   90.00
_cell.angle_beta   90.00
_cell.angle_gamma   90.00
#
_symmetry.space_group_name_H-M   'P 1'
#
loop_
_entity.id
_entity.type
_entity.pdbx_description
1 polymer ?
#
loop_
_entity_poly.entity_id
_entity_poly.type
_entity_poly.pdbx_seq_one_letter_code
_entity_poly.pdbx_strand_id
1 'polypeptide(L)'
;MCSTLSSSFKSHSYQSPFSDLFNYLSIMKQLEEAMKFLADNCRLTIQWLEGIFDALEGNPGMDDRYILNVKKPLRILQELQDTDVCARLKGGVLFEAMEKLEAEFKRLVTENTVPFALIDSPTNQANRIAPSFMPVGVIHKLQAIIRRFKANSRLENCISVYAQVRSSNIRTSLQVFDLEYLENSISEFDDVQDMEGSVDNWCKQFELVVKNLFEPEFKLCSDVFDKIGSDVSTSCFAKIAVQSGILSFLRFGKKVTGEDVIKRVVNGACEIFWELPIQVEAQRKTSPPSNGNVPRLVSFVTDYCNLLLGDKYKPTLTQVLVIHQSWKKEKYQEGLLASQIFNMIKEIALNLDAWSSAHQDVTLSYVFMMNNHSHFCNLKGTKLGEMLGRSWLRAHEQYKEYYAGLYMRHSWGKLIALMNLQDGQKSNMNNTKRLKAFNEAFDCLYKKQSNWVVTDTDLKEKICKLVVQAFVPAYRNYLNSYGLLDESKHVKYSVQSLENMLSSLFEPKLSTRQVHFIGKIKHVVTHLMLTTVT
;
A
#
# COMPACT_ATOMS: atom_id res chain seq x y z
N MET A 1 -15.70 68.28 -34.32
CA MET A 1 -14.82 67.12 -34.05
C MET A 1 -15.41 66.17 -33.01
N CYS A 2 -15.66 66.59 -31.75
CA CYS A 2 -16.27 65.69 -30.74
C CYS A 2 -17.68 65.19 -31.09
N SER A 3 -18.52 66.03 -31.71
CA SER A 3 -19.87 65.63 -32.16
C SER A 3 -19.83 64.62 -33.31
N THR A 4 -18.89 64.78 -34.24
CA THR A 4 -18.66 63.89 -35.40
C THR A 4 -18.02 62.56 -35.00
N LEU A 5 -17.11 62.58 -34.03
CA LEU A 5 -16.54 61.37 -33.42
C LEU A 5 -17.59 60.63 -32.61
N SER A 6 -18.39 61.33 -31.80
CA SER A 6 -19.49 60.74 -31.00
C SER A 6 -20.60 60.12 -31.86
N SER A 7 -20.97 60.75 -32.98
CA SER A 7 -21.98 60.21 -33.90
C SER A 7 -21.49 58.99 -34.70
N SER A 8 -20.24 59.04 -35.19
CA SER A 8 -19.58 57.90 -35.83
C SER A 8 -19.38 56.74 -34.83
N PHE A 9 -19.04 57.04 -33.58
CA PHE A 9 -18.92 56.01 -32.55
C PHE A 9 -20.24 55.42 -32.13
N LYS A 10 -21.30 56.22 -31.99
CA LYS A 10 -22.63 55.71 -31.68
C LYS A 10 -23.13 54.77 -32.75
N SER A 11 -22.91 55.05 -34.05
CA SER A 11 -23.32 54.12 -35.12
C SER A 11 -22.52 52.81 -35.13
N HIS A 12 -21.24 52.84 -34.75
CA HIS A 12 -20.36 51.66 -34.73
C HIS A 12 -20.34 50.92 -33.37
N SER A 13 -20.71 51.53 -32.25
CA SER A 13 -20.85 50.83 -30.95
C SER A 13 -22.07 49.91 -30.89
N TYR A 14 -23.00 50.06 -31.85
CA TYR A 14 -24.08 49.10 -32.11
C TYR A 14 -23.61 47.88 -32.91
N GLN A 15 -22.47 47.93 -33.62
CA GLN A 15 -21.90 46.71 -34.20
C GLN A 15 -21.33 45.85 -33.08
N SER A 16 -21.79 44.61 -33.01
CA SER A 16 -21.35 43.71 -31.97
C SER A 16 -19.91 43.22 -32.24
N PRO A 17 -19.05 43.07 -31.22
CA PRO A 17 -17.72 42.43 -31.37
C PRO A 17 -17.76 41.01 -31.97
N PHE A 18 -18.95 40.40 -32.10
CA PHE A 18 -19.15 39.08 -32.71
C PHE A 18 -18.79 38.99 -34.21
N SER A 19 -18.93 40.07 -35.00
CA SER A 19 -18.72 40.00 -36.46
C SER A 19 -17.29 40.33 -36.91
N ASP A 20 -16.66 41.33 -36.29
CA ASP A 20 -15.27 41.73 -36.55
C ASP A 20 -14.59 42.28 -35.29
N LEU A 21 -14.03 41.37 -34.49
CA LEU A 21 -13.36 41.70 -33.23
C LEU A 21 -12.17 42.65 -33.43
N PHE A 22 -11.37 42.48 -34.47
CA PHE A 22 -10.16 43.28 -34.65
C PHE A 22 -10.50 44.72 -35.06
N ASN A 23 -11.50 44.90 -35.92
CA ASN A 23 -12.01 46.23 -36.24
C ASN A 23 -12.62 46.90 -35.00
N TYR A 24 -13.41 46.17 -34.22
CA TYR A 24 -13.98 46.66 -32.96
C TYR A 24 -12.89 47.13 -31.98
N LEU A 25 -11.83 46.33 -31.79
CA LEU A 25 -10.70 46.68 -30.93
C LEU A 25 -9.87 47.87 -31.46
N SER A 26 -9.80 48.05 -32.78
CA SER A 26 -9.15 49.19 -33.42
C SER A 26 -9.93 50.48 -33.16
N ILE A 27 -11.24 50.43 -33.37
CA ILE A 27 -12.17 51.52 -33.09
C ILE A 27 -12.04 51.92 -31.62
N MET A 28 -12.18 50.97 -30.67
CA MET A 28 -12.02 51.25 -29.24
C MET A 28 -10.70 51.95 -28.90
N LYS A 29 -9.58 51.55 -29.51
CA LYS A 29 -8.29 52.23 -29.33
C LYS A 29 -8.35 53.70 -29.73
N GLN A 30 -8.96 54.00 -30.87
CA GLN A 30 -9.08 55.37 -31.36
C GLN A 30 -9.93 56.22 -30.40
N LEU A 31 -10.99 55.66 -29.80
CA LEU A 31 -11.76 56.34 -28.77
C LEU A 31 -10.95 56.57 -27.50
N GLU A 32 -10.21 55.57 -27.03
CA GLU A 32 -9.31 55.70 -25.88
C GLU A 32 -8.29 56.82 -26.10
N GLU A 33 -7.65 56.85 -27.28
CA GLU A 33 -6.67 57.88 -27.66
C GLU A 33 -7.31 59.26 -27.79
N ALA A 34 -8.51 59.36 -28.40
CA ALA A 34 -9.24 60.61 -28.51
C ALA A 34 -9.69 61.15 -27.14
N MET A 35 -10.19 60.29 -26.25
CA MET A 35 -10.58 60.66 -24.89
C MET A 35 -9.35 61.08 -24.07
N LYS A 36 -8.23 60.35 -24.18
CA LYS A 36 -6.98 60.72 -23.52
C LYS A 36 -6.46 62.08 -24.01
N PHE A 37 -6.45 62.29 -25.33
CA PHE A 37 -6.07 63.55 -25.94
C PHE A 37 -6.95 64.70 -25.44
N LEU A 38 -8.29 64.52 -25.44
CA LEU A 38 -9.21 65.53 -24.93
C LEU A 38 -8.94 65.85 -23.45
N ALA A 39 -8.79 64.83 -22.61
CA ALA A 39 -8.51 65.00 -21.19
C ALA A 39 -7.18 65.71 -20.92
N ASP A 40 -6.12 65.37 -21.67
CA ASP A 40 -4.80 65.98 -21.52
C ASP A 40 -4.82 67.45 -21.97
N ASN A 41 -5.49 67.77 -23.09
CA ASN A 41 -5.63 69.15 -23.55
C ASN A 41 -6.51 70.00 -22.62
N CYS A 42 -7.63 69.45 -22.12
CA CYS A 42 -8.46 70.13 -21.12
C CYS A 42 -7.66 70.41 -19.85
N ARG A 43 -6.90 69.43 -19.33
CA ARG A 43 -6.05 69.59 -18.14
C ARG A 43 -4.99 70.68 -18.33
N LEU A 44 -4.28 70.68 -19.46
CA LEU A 44 -3.28 71.70 -19.77
C LEU A 44 -3.90 73.10 -19.89
N THR A 45 -5.07 73.20 -20.53
CA THR A 45 -5.78 74.48 -20.68
C THR A 45 -6.29 75.00 -19.35
N ILE A 46 -6.80 74.12 -18.48
CA ILE A 46 -7.19 74.46 -17.11
C ILE A 46 -5.98 74.97 -16.32
N GLN A 47 -4.85 74.26 -16.33
CA GLN A 47 -3.62 74.70 -15.66
C GLN A 47 -3.11 76.04 -16.17
N TRP A 48 -3.21 76.30 -17.48
CA TRP A 48 -2.88 77.59 -18.08
C TRP A 48 -3.83 78.69 -17.59
N LEU A 49 -5.14 78.44 -17.59
CA LEU A 49 -6.14 79.40 -17.15
C LEU A 49 -6.07 79.68 -15.64
N GLU A 50 -5.74 78.67 -14.83
CA GLU A 50 -5.45 78.80 -13.39
C GLU A 50 -4.19 79.64 -13.18
N GLY A 51 -3.09 79.36 -13.91
CA GLY A 51 -1.88 80.18 -13.83
C GLY A 51 -2.08 81.62 -14.30
N ILE A 52 -2.93 81.85 -15.31
CA ILE A 52 -3.33 83.20 -15.74
C ILE A 52 -4.21 83.86 -14.67
N PHE A 53 -5.13 83.12 -14.07
CA PHE A 53 -6.00 83.61 -13.00
C PHE A 53 -5.19 84.03 -11.76
N ASP A 54 -4.27 83.19 -11.30
CA ASP A 54 -3.37 83.48 -10.16
C ASP A 54 -2.50 84.72 -10.41
N ALA A 55 -2.01 84.89 -11.65
CA ALA A 55 -1.23 86.06 -12.05
C ALA A 55 -2.07 87.36 -12.11
N LEU A 56 -3.37 87.25 -12.39
CA LEU A 56 -4.30 88.38 -12.43
C LEU A 56 -4.81 88.77 -11.04
N GLU A 57 -4.97 87.82 -10.12
CA GLU A 57 -5.46 88.04 -8.75
C GLU A 57 -4.42 88.76 -7.86
N GLY A 58 -3.12 88.62 -8.16
CA GLY A 58 -2.03 89.29 -7.44
C GLY A 58 -1.77 90.76 -7.79
N ASN A 59 -2.48 91.35 -8.77
CA ASN A 59 -2.28 92.74 -9.20
C ASN A 59 -3.40 93.68 -8.72
N PRO A 60 -3.14 94.60 -7.77
CA PRO A 60 -4.14 95.52 -7.24
C PRO A 60 -4.44 96.64 -8.25
N GLY A 61 -5.34 96.38 -9.21
CA GLY A 61 -5.79 97.39 -10.18
C GLY A 61 -6.56 96.88 -11.41
N MET A 62 -6.84 95.58 -11.55
CA MET A 62 -7.53 95.02 -12.73
C MET A 62 -9.06 95.04 -12.61
N ASP A 63 -9.75 95.34 -13.72
CA ASP A 63 -11.23 95.38 -13.82
C ASP A 63 -11.84 93.97 -13.66
N ASP A 64 -12.80 93.83 -12.73
CA ASP A 64 -13.54 92.60 -12.38
C ASP A 64 -14.11 91.86 -13.61
N ARG A 65 -14.40 92.58 -14.71
CA ARG A 65 -14.84 91.97 -15.98
C ARG A 65 -13.81 91.02 -16.59
N TYR A 66 -12.52 91.29 -16.49
CA TYR A 66 -11.49 90.42 -17.06
C TYR A 66 -11.34 89.13 -16.26
N ILE A 67 -11.42 89.23 -14.93
CA ILE A 67 -11.43 88.09 -14.01
C ILE A 67 -12.64 87.19 -14.31
N LEU A 68 -13.82 87.78 -14.54
CA LEU A 68 -15.04 87.04 -14.89
C LEU A 68 -14.95 86.35 -16.27
N ASN A 69 -14.25 86.98 -17.22
CA ASN A 69 -14.05 86.45 -18.57
C ASN A 69 -13.09 85.26 -18.62
N VAL A 70 -12.17 85.14 -17.64
CA VAL A 70 -11.30 83.95 -17.48
C VAL A 70 -11.98 82.87 -16.64
N LYS A 71 -12.75 83.24 -15.61
CA LYS A 71 -13.51 82.30 -14.75
C LYS A 71 -14.57 81.49 -15.51
N LYS A 72 -15.25 82.08 -16.50
CA LYS A 72 -16.31 81.40 -17.27
C LYS A 72 -15.75 80.21 -18.11
N PRO A 73 -14.73 80.39 -18.96
CA PRO A 73 -14.08 79.28 -19.66
C PRO A 73 -13.49 78.23 -18.72
N LEU A 74 -12.88 78.64 -17.60
CA LEU A 74 -12.33 77.73 -16.61
C LEU A 74 -13.40 76.78 -16.03
N ARG A 75 -14.55 77.33 -15.66
CA ARG A 75 -15.69 76.55 -15.14
C ARG A 75 -16.25 75.56 -16.16
N ILE A 76 -16.38 76.00 -17.42
CA ILE A 76 -16.85 75.14 -18.52
C ILE A 76 -15.86 74.00 -18.79
N LEU A 77 -14.56 74.28 -18.76
CA LEU A 77 -13.52 73.26 -18.96
C LEU A 77 -13.43 72.27 -17.79
N GLN A 78 -13.61 72.74 -16.56
CA GLN A 78 -13.71 71.90 -15.36
C GLN A 78 -14.97 70.99 -15.43
N GLU A 79 -16.12 71.53 -15.81
CA GLU A 79 -17.35 70.75 -16.03
C GLU A 79 -17.19 69.71 -17.16
N LEU A 80 -16.50 70.06 -18.25
CA LEU A 80 -16.16 69.13 -19.33
C LEU A 80 -15.17 68.03 -18.89
N GLN A 81 -14.22 68.36 -18.02
CA GLN A 81 -13.29 67.41 -17.42
C GLN A 81 -14.02 66.43 -16.50
N ASP A 82 -14.94 66.93 -15.67
CA ASP A 82 -15.80 66.10 -14.81
C ASP A 82 -16.72 65.19 -15.64
N THR A 83 -17.17 65.67 -16.81
CA THR A 83 -17.98 64.88 -17.75
C THR A 83 -17.14 63.79 -18.46
N ASP A 84 -15.85 64.02 -18.77
CA ASP A 84 -14.92 62.99 -19.29
C ASP A 84 -14.60 61.92 -18.24
N VAL A 85 -14.48 62.32 -16.97
CA VAL A 85 -14.32 61.39 -15.84
C VAL A 85 -15.58 60.53 -15.64
N CYS A 86 -16.78 61.11 -15.79
CA CYS A 86 -18.05 60.37 -15.82
C CYS A 86 -18.16 59.44 -17.04
N ALA A 87 -17.64 59.79 -18.22
CA ALA A 87 -17.63 58.88 -19.37
C ALA A 87 -16.74 57.64 -19.16
N ARG A 88 -15.77 57.70 -18.23
CA ARG A 88 -14.92 56.57 -17.81
C ARG A 88 -15.54 55.76 -16.66
N LEU A 89 -16.48 56.34 -15.92
CA LEU A 89 -17.12 55.72 -14.74
C LEU A 89 -18.61 55.45 -15.01
N LYS A 90 -18.97 54.17 -15.16
CA LYS A 90 -20.35 53.63 -15.24
C LYS A 90 -21.36 54.48 -16.05
N GLY A 91 -21.53 54.12 -17.33
CA GLY A 91 -22.60 54.67 -18.20
C GLY A 91 -22.13 55.42 -19.44
N GLY A 92 -20.82 55.54 -19.68
CA GLY A 92 -20.26 56.08 -20.92
C GLY A 92 -20.12 55.04 -22.05
N VAL A 93 -19.99 55.51 -23.30
CA VAL A 93 -19.84 54.66 -24.51
C VAL A 93 -18.66 53.69 -24.42
N LEU A 94 -17.54 54.12 -23.79
CA LEU A 94 -16.38 53.25 -23.55
C LEU A 94 -16.67 52.15 -22.52
N PHE A 95 -17.50 52.45 -21.52
CA PHE A 95 -17.91 51.48 -20.51
C PHE A 95 -18.80 50.39 -21.13
N GLU A 96 -19.85 50.77 -21.86
CA GLU A 96 -20.73 49.82 -22.57
C GLU A 96 -19.96 48.97 -23.59
N ALA A 97 -19.03 49.59 -24.33
CA ALA A 97 -18.20 48.87 -25.29
C ALA A 97 -17.32 47.79 -24.63
N MET A 98 -16.88 48.04 -23.39
CA MET A 98 -16.07 47.12 -22.61
C MET A 98 -16.90 46.03 -21.95
N GLU A 99 -18.15 46.30 -21.54
CA GLU A 99 -19.07 45.25 -21.10
C GLU A 99 -19.39 44.27 -22.23
N LYS A 100 -19.60 44.77 -23.46
CA LYS A 100 -19.75 43.92 -24.65
C LYS A 100 -18.49 43.09 -24.93
N LEU A 101 -17.31 43.66 -24.70
CA LEU A 101 -16.03 42.96 -24.85
C LEU A 101 -15.84 41.87 -23.78
N GLU A 102 -16.30 42.10 -22.55
CA GLU A 102 -16.28 41.13 -21.46
C GLU A 102 -17.26 39.98 -21.71
N ALA A 103 -18.45 40.28 -22.26
CA ALA A 103 -19.39 39.28 -22.71
C ALA A 103 -18.81 38.41 -23.84
N GLU A 104 -18.12 39.01 -24.82
CA GLU A 104 -17.45 38.27 -25.89
C GLU A 104 -16.28 37.43 -25.37
N PHE A 105 -15.49 37.95 -24.43
CA PHE A 105 -14.44 37.19 -23.76
C PHE A 105 -15.01 35.94 -23.08
N LYS A 106 -16.06 36.10 -22.27
CA LYS A 106 -16.73 35.00 -21.59
C LYS A 106 -17.30 33.99 -22.58
N ARG A 107 -17.91 34.44 -23.67
CA ARG A 107 -18.45 33.58 -24.74
C ARG A 107 -17.35 32.75 -25.40
N LEU A 108 -16.26 33.39 -25.84
CA LEU A 108 -15.12 32.70 -26.48
C LEU A 108 -14.50 31.64 -25.58
N VAL A 109 -14.33 31.93 -24.29
CA VAL A 109 -13.79 30.96 -23.33
C VAL A 109 -14.80 29.81 -23.13
N THR A 110 -16.09 30.11 -22.99
CA THR A 110 -17.13 29.09 -22.71
C THR A 110 -17.37 28.17 -23.90
N GLU A 111 -17.55 28.71 -25.11
CA GLU A 111 -17.83 27.93 -26.33
C GLU A 111 -16.66 27.02 -26.74
N ASN A 112 -15.43 27.41 -26.38
CA ASN A 112 -14.22 26.64 -26.69
C ASN A 112 -13.70 25.85 -25.48
N THR A 113 -14.55 25.66 -24.46
CA THR A 113 -14.26 24.83 -23.30
C THR A 113 -15.12 23.58 -23.37
N VAL A 114 -14.47 22.45 -23.60
CA VAL A 114 -15.11 21.13 -23.67
C VAL A 114 -14.63 20.31 -22.47
N PRO A 115 -15.55 19.67 -21.72
CA PRO A 115 -15.18 18.72 -20.67
C PRO A 115 -14.39 17.55 -21.26
N PHE A 116 -13.49 17.00 -20.47
CA PHE A 116 -12.66 15.89 -20.90
C PHE A 116 -13.52 14.61 -21.03
N ALA A 117 -13.28 13.80 -22.07
CA ALA A 117 -13.92 12.51 -22.29
C ALA A 117 -12.94 11.36 -21.98
N LEU A 118 -13.41 10.33 -21.28
CA LEU A 118 -12.68 9.07 -21.15
C LEU A 118 -12.72 8.32 -22.49
N ILE A 119 -11.55 7.99 -23.03
CA ILE A 119 -11.46 7.05 -24.16
C ILE A 119 -11.26 5.66 -23.58
N ASP A 120 -12.28 4.80 -23.70
CA ASP A 120 -12.13 3.38 -23.42
C ASP A 120 -11.18 2.75 -24.45
N SER A 121 -10.05 2.22 -23.97
CA SER A 121 -9.14 1.43 -24.80
C SER A 121 -9.41 -0.06 -24.57
N PRO A 122 -9.57 -0.89 -25.62
CA PRO A 122 -9.81 -2.33 -25.47
C PRO A 122 -8.59 -3.13 -24.97
N THR A 123 -7.45 -2.49 -24.76
CA THR A 123 -6.25 -3.08 -24.16
C THR A 123 -5.98 -2.42 -22.82
N ASN A 124 -5.62 -3.20 -21.79
CA ASN A 124 -5.34 -2.85 -20.38
C ASN A 124 -4.26 -1.76 -20.13
N GLN A 125 -4.22 -0.70 -20.92
CA GLN A 125 -3.45 0.52 -20.70
C GLN A 125 -4.41 1.68 -20.49
N ALA A 126 -4.40 2.17 -19.25
CA ALA A 126 -4.92 3.43 -18.73
C ALA A 126 -5.79 4.27 -19.69
N ASN A 127 -7.05 4.48 -19.27
CA ASN A 127 -7.97 5.51 -19.76
C ASN A 127 -7.21 6.73 -20.29
N ARG A 128 -7.16 6.88 -21.62
CA ARG A 128 -6.55 8.07 -22.22
C ARG A 128 -7.56 9.20 -22.14
N ILE A 129 -7.13 10.32 -21.59
CA ILE A 129 -7.90 11.56 -21.59
C ILE A 129 -7.54 12.34 -22.86
N ALA A 130 -8.54 12.74 -23.66
CA ALA A 130 -8.33 13.68 -24.75
C ALA A 130 -8.17 15.10 -24.17
N PRO A 131 -7.06 15.83 -24.42
CA PRO A 131 -6.86 17.17 -23.90
C PRO A 131 -7.95 18.14 -24.40
N SER A 132 -8.42 19.05 -23.56
CA SER A 132 -9.24 20.16 -24.04
C SER A 132 -8.36 21.10 -24.88
N PHE A 133 -8.58 21.15 -26.19
CA PHE A 133 -7.83 22.03 -27.08
C PHE A 133 -8.64 23.29 -27.35
N MET A 134 -8.07 24.45 -27.02
CA MET A 134 -8.58 25.72 -27.50
C MET A 134 -7.91 26.04 -28.84
N PRO A 135 -8.68 26.34 -29.91
CA PRO A 135 -8.07 26.67 -31.20
C PRO A 135 -7.12 27.86 -31.10
N VAL A 136 -5.98 27.79 -31.77
CA VAL A 136 -4.96 28.87 -31.77
C VAL A 136 -5.56 30.21 -32.20
N GLY A 137 -6.51 30.22 -33.14
CA GLY A 137 -7.21 31.44 -33.55
C GLY A 137 -8.02 32.09 -32.42
N VAL A 138 -8.60 31.28 -31.51
CA VAL A 138 -9.33 31.77 -30.33
C VAL A 138 -8.35 32.32 -29.29
N ILE A 139 -7.22 31.65 -29.06
CA ILE A 139 -6.17 32.14 -28.15
C ILE A 139 -5.69 33.54 -28.60
N HIS A 140 -5.46 33.75 -29.89
CA HIS A 140 -5.08 35.07 -30.41
C HIS A 140 -6.15 36.16 -30.17
N LYS A 141 -7.43 35.81 -30.32
CA LYS A 141 -8.55 36.70 -30.01
C LYS A 141 -8.58 37.05 -28.51
N LEU A 142 -8.45 36.05 -27.64
CA LEU A 142 -8.39 36.25 -26.18
C LEU A 142 -7.21 37.14 -25.79
N GLN A 143 -6.01 36.88 -26.32
CA GLN A 143 -4.83 37.72 -26.09
C GLN A 143 -5.04 39.18 -26.56
N ALA A 144 -5.78 39.40 -27.64
CA ALA A 144 -6.08 40.76 -28.11
C ALA A 144 -7.02 41.49 -27.15
N ILE A 145 -8.05 40.81 -26.67
CA ILE A 145 -9.01 41.31 -25.68
C ILE A 145 -8.31 41.60 -24.33
N ILE A 146 -7.51 40.65 -23.85
CA ILE A 146 -6.78 40.73 -22.58
C ILE A 146 -5.84 41.94 -22.53
N ARG A 147 -5.13 42.24 -23.63
CA ARG A 147 -4.29 43.45 -23.73
C ARG A 147 -5.09 44.74 -23.59
N ARG A 148 -6.34 44.75 -24.08
CA ARG A 148 -7.24 45.91 -23.95
C ARG A 148 -7.74 46.09 -22.54
N PHE A 149 -8.07 45.00 -21.86
CA PHE A 149 -8.41 45.05 -20.45
C PHE A 149 -7.24 45.53 -19.58
N LYS A 150 -6.01 45.13 -19.89
CA LYS A 150 -4.79 45.65 -19.22
C LYS A 150 -4.65 47.16 -19.39
N ALA A 151 -4.86 47.69 -20.59
CA ALA A 151 -4.77 49.13 -20.86
C ALA A 151 -5.84 49.96 -20.12
N ASN A 152 -6.92 49.32 -19.67
CA ASN A 152 -8.06 49.96 -19.00
C ASN A 152 -8.24 49.52 -17.55
N SER A 153 -7.19 48.99 -16.91
CA SER A 153 -7.18 48.57 -15.49
C SER A 153 -8.29 47.57 -15.10
N ARG A 154 -8.76 46.74 -16.05
CA ARG A 154 -9.84 45.75 -15.88
C ARG A 154 -9.36 44.30 -15.96
N LEU A 155 -8.06 44.09 -15.78
CA LEU A 155 -7.43 42.78 -15.94
C LEU A 155 -7.93 41.73 -14.91
N GLU A 156 -8.20 42.14 -13.67
CA GLU A 156 -8.59 41.23 -12.58
C GLU A 156 -9.96 40.56 -12.80
N ASN A 157 -10.91 41.30 -13.38
CA ASN A 157 -12.23 40.76 -13.75
C ASN A 157 -12.08 39.67 -14.82
N CYS A 158 -11.26 39.93 -15.83
CA CYS A 158 -10.96 38.99 -16.91
C CYS A 158 -10.30 37.70 -16.37
N ILE A 159 -9.31 37.83 -15.49
CA ILE A 159 -8.66 36.68 -14.82
C ILE A 159 -9.70 35.87 -14.03
N SER A 160 -10.60 36.54 -13.31
CA SER A 160 -11.62 35.88 -12.50
C SER A 160 -12.64 35.13 -13.36
N VAL A 161 -13.11 35.72 -14.46
CA VAL A 161 -14.02 35.07 -15.41
C VAL A 161 -13.35 33.87 -16.07
N TYR A 162 -12.11 34.02 -16.53
CA TYR A 162 -11.34 32.92 -17.13
C TYR A 162 -11.16 31.78 -16.13
N ALA A 163 -10.69 32.10 -14.92
CA ALA A 163 -10.44 31.11 -13.88
C ALA A 163 -11.71 30.37 -13.46
N GLN A 164 -12.86 31.07 -13.40
CA GLN A 164 -14.15 30.47 -13.08
C GLN A 164 -14.61 29.47 -14.14
N VAL A 165 -14.52 29.83 -15.44
CA VAL A 165 -14.96 28.94 -16.52
C VAL A 165 -14.06 27.71 -16.61
N ARG A 166 -12.74 27.90 -16.57
CA ARG A 166 -11.76 26.81 -16.69
C ARG A 166 -11.75 25.90 -15.46
N SER A 167 -11.86 26.44 -14.24
CA SER A 167 -11.97 25.61 -13.03
C SER A 167 -13.25 24.78 -13.01
N SER A 168 -14.37 25.35 -13.48
CA SER A 168 -15.62 24.59 -13.61
C SER A 168 -15.48 23.44 -14.61
N ASN A 169 -14.76 23.64 -15.72
CA ASN A 169 -14.51 22.59 -16.71
C ASN A 169 -13.71 21.41 -16.12
N ILE A 170 -12.62 21.72 -15.40
CA ILE A 170 -11.81 20.69 -14.73
C ILE A 170 -12.66 19.96 -13.70
N ARG A 171 -13.47 20.67 -12.90
CA ARG A 171 -14.35 20.03 -11.91
C ARG A 171 -15.38 19.10 -12.55
N THR A 172 -16.05 19.52 -13.61
CA THR A 172 -16.97 18.65 -14.37
C THR A 172 -16.25 17.41 -14.92
N SER A 173 -14.98 17.56 -15.27
CA SER A 173 -14.18 16.46 -15.80
C SER A 173 -13.65 15.53 -14.71
N LEU A 174 -13.49 16.04 -13.48
CA LEU A 174 -13.17 15.23 -12.31
C LEU A 174 -14.36 14.39 -11.82
N GLN A 175 -15.61 14.81 -12.08
CA GLN A 175 -16.82 14.05 -11.71
C GLN A 175 -16.91 12.69 -12.41
N VAL A 176 -16.14 12.48 -13.48
CA VAL A 176 -16.08 11.20 -14.18
C VAL A 176 -15.30 10.15 -13.39
N PHE A 177 -14.43 10.58 -12.48
CA PHE A 177 -13.72 9.68 -11.58
C PHE A 177 -14.56 9.41 -10.34
N ASP A 178 -14.54 8.15 -9.89
CA ASP A 178 -15.00 7.81 -8.55
C ASP A 178 -13.97 8.30 -7.52
N LEU A 179 -14.32 9.36 -6.80
CA LEU A 179 -13.49 10.05 -5.83
C LEU A 179 -14.00 9.90 -4.39
N GLU A 180 -14.98 9.02 -4.14
CA GLU A 180 -15.57 8.84 -2.80
C GLU A 180 -14.50 8.46 -1.76
N TYR A 181 -13.52 7.66 -2.16
CA TYR A 181 -12.40 7.24 -1.30
C TYR A 181 -11.55 8.39 -0.74
N LEU A 182 -11.55 9.57 -1.38
CA LEU A 182 -10.80 10.74 -0.89
C LEU A 182 -11.43 11.35 0.38
N GLU A 183 -12.72 11.13 0.61
CA GLU A 183 -13.47 11.69 1.73
C GLU A 183 -13.45 10.76 2.97
N ASN A 184 -13.36 9.45 2.76
CA ASN A 184 -13.36 8.41 3.80
C ASN A 184 -12.42 8.73 4.96
N SER A 185 -12.91 8.70 6.20
CA SER A 185 -12.12 9.00 7.40
C SER A 185 -11.02 7.95 7.65
N ILE A 186 -9.88 8.32 8.27
CA ILE A 186 -8.83 7.31 8.61
C ILE A 186 -9.41 6.22 9.54
N SER A 187 -10.44 6.58 10.32
CA SER A 187 -11.18 5.69 11.21
C SER A 187 -12.15 4.73 10.52
N GLU A 188 -12.45 4.92 9.24
CA GLU A 188 -13.32 4.04 8.44
C GLU A 188 -12.56 2.93 7.70
N PHE A 189 -11.22 2.93 7.76
CA PHE A 189 -10.45 1.80 7.27
C PHE A 189 -10.51 0.67 8.31
N ASP A 190 -11.44 -0.26 8.09
CA ASP A 190 -11.60 -1.48 8.90
C ASP A 190 -10.47 -2.50 8.63
N ASP A 191 -9.81 -2.44 7.46
CA ASP A 191 -8.69 -3.31 7.06
C ASP A 191 -7.52 -2.51 6.42
N VAL A 192 -6.29 -2.96 6.65
CA VAL A 192 -5.05 -2.44 6.03
C VAL A 192 -5.10 -2.60 4.51
N GLN A 193 -5.77 -3.65 4.00
CA GLN A 193 -5.93 -3.89 2.56
C GLN A 193 -6.75 -2.81 1.85
N ASP A 194 -7.76 -2.27 2.52
CA ASP A 194 -8.61 -1.20 1.96
C ASP A 194 -7.85 0.14 1.87
N MET A 195 -6.97 0.40 2.85
CA MET A 195 -6.07 1.55 2.82
C MET A 195 -5.04 1.43 1.69
N GLU A 196 -4.39 0.26 1.53
CA GLU A 196 -3.45 0.03 0.43
C GLU A 196 -4.12 0.22 -0.95
N GLY A 197 -5.31 -0.35 -1.15
CA GLY A 197 -6.09 -0.15 -2.37
C GLY A 197 -6.43 1.31 -2.64
N SER A 198 -6.78 2.07 -1.60
CA SER A 198 -7.09 3.51 -1.70
C SER A 198 -5.85 4.35 -2.04
N VAL A 199 -4.68 4.02 -1.48
CA VAL A 199 -3.41 4.70 -1.79
C VAL A 199 -2.96 4.41 -3.22
N ASP A 200 -3.09 3.16 -3.68
CA ASP A 200 -2.79 2.79 -5.07
C ASP A 200 -3.71 3.50 -6.07
N ASN A 201 -5.01 3.59 -5.75
CA ASN A 201 -5.95 4.35 -6.57
C ASN A 201 -5.60 5.85 -6.55
N TRP A 202 -5.28 6.42 -5.39
CA TRP A 202 -4.83 7.80 -5.27
C TRP A 202 -3.61 8.10 -6.15
N CYS A 203 -2.57 7.26 -6.09
CA CYS A 203 -1.36 7.44 -6.90
C CYS A 203 -1.68 7.46 -8.40
N LYS A 204 -2.45 6.47 -8.89
CA LYS A 204 -2.81 6.33 -10.30
C LYS A 204 -3.68 7.49 -10.79
N GLN A 205 -4.72 7.83 -10.03
CA GLN A 205 -5.67 8.88 -10.40
C GLN A 205 -5.04 10.27 -10.30
N PHE A 206 -4.24 10.53 -9.27
CA PHE A 206 -3.54 11.82 -9.12
C PHE A 206 -2.56 12.05 -10.27
N GLU A 207 -1.76 11.04 -10.64
CA GLU A 207 -0.86 11.14 -11.80
C GLU A 207 -1.63 11.46 -13.09
N LEU A 208 -2.75 10.77 -13.31
CA LEU A 208 -3.59 10.94 -14.49
C LEU A 208 -4.23 12.33 -14.54
N VAL A 209 -4.73 12.83 -13.41
CA VAL A 209 -5.30 14.18 -13.26
C VAL A 209 -4.23 15.25 -13.50
N VAL A 210 -3.04 15.12 -12.91
CA VAL A 210 -1.96 16.10 -13.08
C VAL A 210 -1.50 16.17 -14.53
N LYS A 211 -1.20 15.03 -15.15
CA LYS A 211 -0.66 14.97 -16.52
C LYS A 211 -1.66 15.40 -17.58
N ASN A 212 -2.94 15.08 -17.40
CA ASN A 212 -3.92 15.26 -18.47
C ASN A 212 -4.89 16.43 -18.26
N LEU A 213 -5.06 16.92 -17.02
CA LEU A 213 -5.92 18.07 -16.74
C LEU A 213 -5.09 19.32 -16.43
N PHE A 214 -4.18 19.22 -15.45
CA PHE A 214 -3.46 20.40 -14.94
C PHE A 214 -2.30 20.83 -15.83
N GLU A 215 -1.51 19.91 -16.39
CA GLU A 215 -0.41 20.27 -17.29
C GLU A 215 -0.91 20.96 -18.58
N PRO A 216 -1.95 20.46 -19.28
CA PRO A 216 -2.50 21.17 -20.43
C PRO A 216 -3.15 22.51 -20.06
N GLU A 217 -3.81 22.59 -18.90
CA GLU A 217 -4.38 23.86 -18.44
C GLU A 217 -3.29 24.89 -18.12
N PHE A 218 -2.18 24.46 -17.51
CA PHE A 218 -1.03 25.34 -17.26
C PHE A 218 -0.48 25.89 -18.58
N LYS A 219 -0.29 25.03 -19.59
CA LYS A 219 0.16 25.45 -20.93
C LYS A 219 -0.83 26.42 -21.57
N LEU A 220 -2.12 26.12 -21.55
CA LEU A 220 -3.16 26.99 -22.11
C LEU A 220 -3.21 28.35 -21.38
N CYS A 221 -3.16 28.35 -20.05
CA CYS A 221 -3.10 29.57 -19.26
C CYS A 221 -1.84 30.38 -19.58
N SER A 222 -0.70 29.72 -19.80
CA SER A 222 0.53 30.38 -20.25
C SER A 222 0.35 30.97 -21.64
N ASP A 223 -0.28 30.25 -22.57
CA ASP A 223 -0.50 30.74 -23.93
C ASP A 223 -1.46 31.93 -23.97
N VAL A 224 -2.54 31.90 -23.17
CA VAL A 224 -3.54 32.98 -23.11
C VAL A 224 -2.97 34.26 -22.48
N PHE A 225 -2.09 34.13 -21.48
CA PHE A 225 -1.51 35.25 -20.71
C PHE A 225 -0.02 35.51 -20.96
N ASP A 226 0.59 34.85 -21.96
CA ASP A 226 1.78 35.31 -22.66
C ASP A 226 1.57 36.80 -23.05
N LYS A 227 2.51 37.61 -23.52
CA LYS A 227 2.27 39.07 -23.75
C LYS A 227 1.93 39.94 -22.51
N ILE A 228 1.36 39.44 -21.40
CA ILE A 228 1.07 40.25 -20.18
C ILE A 228 2.16 40.11 -19.12
N GLY A 229 2.67 38.90 -18.90
CA GLY A 229 3.70 38.55 -17.92
C GLY A 229 3.47 37.18 -17.27
N SER A 230 4.54 36.46 -16.94
CA SER A 230 4.50 35.11 -16.35
C SER A 230 3.79 35.05 -15.00
N ASP A 231 3.90 36.11 -14.19
CA ASP A 231 3.31 36.16 -12.85
C ASP A 231 1.78 36.14 -12.90
N VAL A 232 1.19 36.77 -13.92
CA VAL A 232 -0.26 36.83 -14.11
C VAL A 232 -0.81 35.47 -14.51
N SER A 233 -0.13 34.77 -15.43
CA SER A 233 -0.50 33.41 -15.83
C SER A 233 -0.43 32.43 -14.65
N THR A 234 0.65 32.50 -13.87
CA THR A 234 0.86 31.63 -12.70
C THR A 234 -0.20 31.87 -11.63
N SER A 235 -0.52 33.14 -11.35
CA SER A 235 -1.58 33.51 -10.41
C SER A 235 -2.97 33.04 -10.88
N CYS A 236 -3.27 33.18 -12.18
CA CYS A 236 -4.50 32.68 -12.77
C CYS A 236 -4.62 31.15 -12.68
N PHE A 237 -3.54 30.43 -13.02
CA PHE A 237 -3.50 28.97 -12.91
C PHE A 237 -3.66 28.51 -11.45
N ALA A 238 -3.02 29.18 -10.49
CA ALA A 238 -3.18 28.87 -9.07
C ALA A 238 -4.64 29.02 -8.62
N LYS A 239 -5.34 30.08 -9.05
CA LYS A 239 -6.79 30.24 -8.81
C LYS A 239 -7.59 29.09 -9.43
N ILE A 240 -7.28 28.70 -10.67
CA ILE A 240 -7.94 27.57 -11.34
C ILE A 240 -7.73 26.28 -10.54
N ALA A 241 -6.49 25.98 -10.14
CA ALA A 241 -6.14 24.78 -9.40
C ALA A 241 -6.88 24.66 -8.07
N VAL A 242 -6.91 25.75 -7.29
CA VAL A 242 -7.62 25.79 -6.00
C VAL A 242 -9.13 25.57 -6.17
N GLN A 243 -9.73 26.15 -7.22
CA GLN A 243 -11.18 26.07 -7.47
C GLN A 243 -11.63 24.77 -8.14
N SER A 244 -10.71 23.99 -8.71
CA SER A 244 -11.02 22.82 -9.54
C SER A 244 -11.04 21.49 -8.78
N GLY A 245 -10.65 21.44 -7.50
CA GLY A 245 -10.79 20.25 -6.64
C GLY A 245 -9.49 19.51 -6.30
N ILE A 246 -8.32 19.99 -6.74
CA ILE A 246 -7.01 19.36 -6.44
C ILE A 246 -6.72 19.24 -4.93
N LEU A 247 -7.33 20.12 -4.13
CA LEU A 247 -7.16 20.13 -2.67
C LEU A 247 -7.64 18.83 -2.01
N SER A 248 -8.62 18.13 -2.58
CA SER A 248 -9.09 16.85 -2.04
C SER A 248 -8.00 15.79 -2.14
N PHE A 249 -7.29 15.71 -3.26
CA PHE A 249 -6.13 14.82 -3.43
C PHE A 249 -4.99 15.14 -2.47
N LEU A 250 -4.66 16.43 -2.32
CA LEU A 250 -3.60 16.86 -1.40
C LEU A 250 -3.98 16.62 0.07
N ARG A 251 -5.24 16.81 0.43
CA ARG A 251 -5.75 16.53 1.77
C ARG A 251 -5.69 15.04 2.09
N PHE A 252 -6.06 14.18 1.13
CA PHE A 252 -5.92 12.73 1.28
C PHE A 252 -4.44 12.33 1.42
N GLY A 253 -3.55 12.86 0.58
CA GLY A 253 -2.11 12.64 0.70
C GLY A 253 -1.60 13.01 2.10
N LYS A 254 -1.94 14.21 2.58
CA LYS A 254 -1.58 14.68 3.95
C LYS A 254 -2.15 13.79 5.05
N LYS A 255 -3.34 13.23 4.85
CA LYS A 255 -4.04 12.35 5.79
C LYS A 255 -3.33 11.01 5.89
N VAL A 256 -3.00 10.39 4.76
CA VAL A 256 -2.24 9.12 4.69
C VAL A 256 -0.81 9.30 5.20
N THR A 257 -0.14 10.41 4.86
CA THR A 257 1.20 10.74 5.37
C THR A 257 1.16 11.44 6.73
N GLY A 258 -0.01 11.46 7.39
CA GLY A 258 -0.20 12.15 8.66
C GLY A 258 0.62 11.48 9.76
N GLU A 259 1.19 12.30 10.64
CA GLU A 259 1.96 11.82 11.80
C GLU A 259 1.16 10.81 12.64
N ASP A 260 -0.17 10.93 12.67
CA ASP A 260 -1.07 10.03 13.39
C ASP A 260 -1.16 8.62 12.76
N VAL A 261 -1.21 8.51 11.43
CA VAL A 261 -1.24 7.19 10.74
C VAL A 261 0.08 6.46 10.96
N ILE A 262 1.20 7.16 10.78
CA ILE A 262 2.53 6.59 11.02
C ILE A 262 2.66 6.17 12.50
N LYS A 263 2.20 7.01 13.44
CA LYS A 263 2.16 6.65 14.86
C LYS A 263 1.33 5.42 15.15
N ARG A 264 0.13 5.33 14.60
CA ARG A 264 -0.76 4.17 14.79
C ARG A 264 -0.17 2.89 14.22
N VAL A 265 0.39 2.93 13.00
CA VAL A 265 1.00 1.75 12.37
C VAL A 265 2.23 1.28 13.15
N VAL A 266 3.11 2.21 13.53
CA VAL A 266 4.32 1.87 14.31
C VAL A 266 3.95 1.32 15.68
N ASN A 267 3.00 1.96 16.39
CA ASN A 267 2.54 1.47 17.69
C ASN A 267 1.89 0.09 17.58
N GLY A 268 0.96 -0.11 16.64
CA GLY A 268 0.29 -1.39 16.43
C GLY A 268 1.25 -2.52 16.03
N ALA A 269 2.22 -2.24 15.16
CA ALA A 269 3.26 -3.20 14.81
C ALA A 269 4.12 -3.57 16.03
N CYS A 270 4.48 -2.59 16.87
CA CYS A 270 5.22 -2.84 18.10
C CYS A 270 4.41 -3.62 19.13
N GLU A 271 3.13 -3.30 19.34
CA GLU A 271 2.23 -4.05 20.23
C GLU A 271 2.15 -5.52 19.83
N ILE A 272 1.89 -5.81 18.54
CA ILE A 272 1.88 -7.19 18.04
C ILE A 272 3.24 -7.85 18.31
N PHE A 273 4.33 -7.16 18.00
CA PHE A 273 5.69 -7.68 18.14
C PHE A 273 6.03 -8.07 19.60
N TRP A 274 5.65 -7.26 20.58
CA TRP A 274 5.89 -7.56 22.01
C TRP A 274 4.94 -8.63 22.56
N GLU A 275 3.78 -8.83 21.93
CA GLU A 275 2.77 -9.76 22.42
C GLU A 275 3.02 -11.20 21.94
N LEU A 276 3.82 -11.38 20.89
CA LEU A 276 4.09 -12.70 20.30
C LEU A 276 4.58 -13.75 21.30
N PRO A 277 5.58 -13.51 22.18
CA PRO A 277 5.99 -14.49 23.17
C PRO A 277 4.86 -14.84 24.15
N ILE A 278 4.04 -13.88 24.54
CA ILE A 278 2.90 -14.07 25.44
C ILE A 278 1.85 -14.98 24.78
N GLN A 279 1.59 -14.76 23.49
CA GLN A 279 0.68 -15.62 22.72
C GLN A 279 1.23 -17.04 22.55
N VAL A 280 2.54 -17.18 22.35
CA VAL A 280 3.20 -18.50 22.33
C VAL A 280 3.08 -19.19 23.68
N GLU A 281 3.34 -18.50 24.79
CA GLU A 281 3.17 -19.02 26.14
C GLU A 281 1.73 -19.49 26.38
N ALA A 282 0.72 -18.71 25.96
CA ALA A 282 -0.69 -19.03 26.17
C ALA A 282 -1.09 -20.40 25.57
N GLN A 283 -0.41 -20.83 24.50
CA GLN A 283 -0.66 -22.13 23.87
C GLN A 283 -0.24 -23.33 24.74
N ARG A 284 0.53 -23.14 25.82
CA ARG A 284 1.00 -24.21 26.72
C ARG A 284 -0.12 -25.08 27.28
N LYS A 285 -1.31 -24.50 27.46
CA LYS A 285 -2.50 -25.20 28.00
C LYS A 285 -3.17 -26.14 27.00
N THR A 286 -2.79 -26.07 25.72
CA THR A 286 -3.34 -26.95 24.68
C THR A 286 -2.82 -28.37 24.81
N SER A 287 -3.55 -29.34 24.25
CA SER A 287 -3.12 -30.74 24.28
C SER A 287 -2.06 -31.03 23.20
N PRO A 288 -0.99 -31.78 23.53
CA PRO A 288 0.03 -32.13 22.56
C PRO A 288 -0.47 -33.14 21.51
N PRO A 289 0.19 -33.24 20.35
CA PRO A 289 -0.15 -34.22 19.33
C PRO A 289 -0.09 -35.66 19.85
N SER A 290 -1.20 -36.40 19.74
CA SER A 290 -1.32 -37.76 20.25
C SER A 290 -0.43 -38.80 19.55
N ASN A 291 0.12 -38.44 18.40
CA ASN A 291 1.05 -39.26 17.61
C ASN A 291 2.53 -38.89 17.80
N GLY A 292 2.83 -37.93 18.70
CA GLY A 292 4.19 -37.48 18.97
C GLY A 292 4.80 -36.60 17.88
N ASN A 293 4.00 -36.10 16.93
CA ASN A 293 4.48 -35.21 15.87
C ASN A 293 4.88 -33.83 16.43
N VAL A 294 5.65 -33.07 15.64
CA VAL A 294 5.98 -31.66 15.93
C VAL A 294 4.69 -30.84 15.96
N PRO A 295 4.41 -30.08 17.05
CA PRO A 295 3.25 -29.21 17.10
C PRO A 295 3.29 -28.14 16.01
N ARG A 296 2.15 -27.83 15.40
CA ARG A 296 2.05 -26.79 14.35
C ARG A 296 2.59 -25.42 14.81
N LEU A 297 2.42 -25.11 16.10
CA LEU A 297 2.95 -23.89 16.69
C LEU A 297 4.47 -23.80 16.56
N VAL A 298 5.19 -24.91 16.77
CA VAL A 298 6.65 -24.93 16.69
C VAL A 298 7.12 -24.59 15.28
N SER A 299 6.55 -25.26 14.28
CA SER A 299 6.86 -24.98 12.87
C SER A 299 6.51 -23.54 12.49
N PHE A 300 5.32 -23.08 12.85
CA PHE A 300 4.87 -21.71 12.59
C PHE A 300 5.82 -20.66 13.18
N VAL A 301 6.19 -20.80 14.46
CA VAL A 301 7.08 -19.86 15.13
C VAL A 301 8.48 -19.87 14.49
N THR A 302 9.03 -21.04 14.18
CA THR A 302 10.35 -21.09 13.52
C THR A 302 10.32 -20.48 12.12
N ASP A 303 9.27 -20.71 11.35
CA ASP A 303 9.12 -20.16 10.00
C ASP A 303 8.91 -18.65 10.04
N TYR A 304 8.07 -18.18 10.96
CA TYR A 304 7.82 -16.76 11.18
C TYR A 304 9.07 -16.02 11.64
N CYS A 305 9.87 -16.59 12.56
CA CYS A 305 11.14 -16.01 12.98
C CYS A 305 12.14 -15.92 11.80
N ASN A 306 12.19 -16.94 10.94
CA ASN A 306 13.00 -16.90 9.72
C ASN A 306 12.54 -15.78 8.77
N LEU A 307 11.22 -15.58 8.64
CA LEU A 307 10.64 -14.49 7.85
C LEU A 307 11.05 -13.11 8.40
N LEU A 308 10.92 -12.91 9.71
CA LEU A 308 11.29 -11.65 10.39
C LEU A 308 12.79 -11.34 10.30
N LEU A 309 13.64 -12.37 10.37
CA LEU A 309 15.10 -12.23 10.21
C LEU A 309 15.54 -12.12 8.74
N GLY A 310 14.62 -12.30 7.79
CA GLY A 310 14.88 -12.23 6.36
C GLY A 310 15.21 -10.81 5.89
N ASP A 311 15.92 -10.72 4.77
CA ASP A 311 16.47 -9.47 4.25
C ASP A 311 15.39 -8.44 3.88
N LYS A 312 14.16 -8.90 3.60
CA LYS A 312 13.00 -8.05 3.30
C LYS A 312 12.43 -7.36 4.54
N TYR A 313 12.24 -8.08 5.64
CA TYR A 313 11.47 -7.59 6.79
C TYR A 313 12.37 -7.04 7.90
N LYS A 314 13.57 -7.61 8.07
CA LYS A 314 14.50 -7.20 9.13
C LYS A 314 14.84 -5.70 9.10
N PRO A 315 15.16 -5.06 7.96
CA PRO A 315 15.49 -3.63 7.93
C PRO A 315 14.28 -2.77 8.32
N THR A 316 13.10 -3.07 7.76
CA THR A 316 11.87 -2.33 8.04
C THR A 316 11.46 -2.44 9.51
N LEU A 317 11.47 -3.66 10.07
CA LEU A 317 11.13 -3.87 11.48
C LEU A 317 12.13 -3.19 12.41
N THR A 318 13.43 -3.23 12.08
CA THR A 318 14.46 -2.50 12.84
C THR A 318 14.18 -1.01 12.85
N GLN A 319 13.82 -0.43 11.69
CA GLN A 319 13.48 0.98 11.59
C GLN A 319 12.22 1.33 12.41
N VAL A 320 11.18 0.50 12.36
CA VAL A 320 9.96 0.66 13.17
C VAL A 320 10.29 0.67 14.66
N LEU A 321 11.14 -0.25 15.12
CA LEU A 321 11.56 -0.32 16.53
C LEU A 321 12.37 0.92 16.95
N VAL A 322 13.27 1.40 16.10
CA VAL A 322 14.05 2.65 16.34
C VAL A 322 13.11 3.85 16.46
N ILE A 323 12.15 3.99 15.54
CA ILE A 323 11.17 5.08 15.56
C ILE A 323 10.35 5.03 16.86
N HIS A 324 9.82 3.86 17.21
CA HIS A 324 9.01 3.69 18.40
C HIS A 324 9.79 4.02 19.69
N GLN A 325 11.04 3.59 19.81
CA GLN A 325 11.90 3.96 20.96
C GLN A 325 12.20 5.45 21.00
N SER A 326 12.40 6.10 19.85
CA SER A 326 12.62 7.54 19.78
C SER A 326 11.44 8.33 20.36
N TRP A 327 10.20 7.87 20.15
CA TRP A 327 9.00 8.48 20.72
C TRP A 327 8.90 8.27 22.23
N LYS A 328 9.35 7.11 22.73
CA LYS A 328 9.40 6.79 24.16
C LYS A 328 10.57 7.46 24.90
N LYS A 329 11.46 8.18 24.21
CA LYS A 329 12.68 8.79 24.76
C LYS A 329 13.63 7.77 25.41
N GLU A 330 13.59 6.52 24.95
CA GLU A 330 14.48 5.46 25.40
C GLU A 330 15.78 5.45 24.58
N LYS A 331 16.91 5.07 25.18
CA LYS A 331 18.15 4.85 24.42
C LYS A 331 17.97 3.61 23.54
N TYR A 332 18.32 3.74 22.26
CA TYR A 332 18.30 2.61 21.33
C TYR A 332 19.14 1.44 21.89
N GLN A 333 18.51 0.28 22.02
CA GLN A 333 19.20 -0.95 22.36
C GLN A 333 19.37 -1.76 21.08
N GLU A 334 20.62 -2.03 20.69
CA GLU A 334 20.87 -2.96 19.59
C GLU A 334 20.40 -4.37 19.95
N GLY A 335 19.81 -5.07 18.98
CA GLY A 335 19.41 -6.47 19.14
C GLY A 335 18.05 -6.72 19.76
N LEU A 336 17.14 -5.74 19.84
CA LEU A 336 15.75 -5.95 20.31
C LEU A 336 15.03 -7.07 19.54
N LEU A 337 15.20 -7.10 18.22
CA LEU A 337 14.66 -8.15 17.37
C LEU A 337 15.16 -9.53 17.79
N ALA A 338 16.48 -9.66 17.98
CA ALA A 338 17.08 -10.92 18.41
C ALA A 338 16.57 -11.32 19.80
N SER A 339 16.52 -10.38 20.74
CA SER A 339 16.02 -10.59 22.11
C SER A 339 14.59 -11.14 22.13
N GLN A 340 13.68 -10.55 21.33
CA GLN A 340 12.31 -11.04 21.24
C GLN A 340 12.20 -12.42 20.57
N ILE A 341 12.99 -12.68 19.54
CA ILE A 341 13.04 -14.02 18.94
C ILE A 341 13.56 -15.04 19.96
N PHE A 342 14.59 -14.70 20.74
CA PHE A 342 15.05 -15.56 21.83
C PHE A 342 13.94 -15.85 22.85
N ASN A 343 13.14 -14.84 23.21
CA ASN A 343 11.99 -15.03 24.11
C ASN A 343 10.94 -15.97 23.49
N MET A 344 10.61 -15.81 22.20
CA MET A 344 9.68 -16.73 21.53
C MET A 344 10.20 -18.18 21.53
N ILE A 345 11.48 -18.39 21.20
CA ILE A 345 12.10 -19.72 21.19
C ILE A 345 12.17 -20.31 22.61
N LYS A 346 12.42 -19.48 23.63
CA LYS A 346 12.36 -19.88 25.04
C LYS A 346 10.95 -20.33 25.43
N GLU A 347 9.91 -19.58 25.07
CA GLU A 347 8.53 -19.98 25.37
C GLU A 347 8.13 -21.27 24.64
N ILE A 348 8.60 -21.48 23.40
CA ILE A 348 8.46 -22.76 22.71
C ILE A 348 9.11 -23.90 23.49
N ALA A 349 10.34 -23.72 24.00
CA ALA A 349 11.03 -24.75 24.78
C ALA A 349 10.24 -25.11 26.05
N LEU A 350 9.75 -24.12 26.79
CA LEU A 350 8.90 -24.34 27.97
C LEU A 350 7.58 -25.05 27.64
N ASN A 351 6.99 -24.75 26.48
CA ASN A 351 5.79 -25.44 26.02
C ASN A 351 6.07 -26.90 25.68
N LEU A 352 7.20 -27.19 25.04
CA LEU A 352 7.62 -28.57 24.73
C LEU A 352 7.81 -29.40 26.00
N ASP A 353 8.41 -28.82 27.05
CA ASP A 353 8.57 -29.50 28.34
C ASP A 353 7.22 -29.85 28.99
N ALA A 354 6.28 -28.89 29.01
CA ALA A 354 4.93 -29.10 29.54
C ALA A 354 4.16 -30.17 28.73
N TRP A 355 4.24 -30.11 27.41
CA TRP A 355 3.60 -31.05 26.49
C TRP A 355 4.18 -32.45 26.57
N SER A 356 5.50 -32.58 26.69
CA SER A 356 6.15 -33.88 26.85
C SER A 356 5.70 -34.58 28.13
N SER A 357 5.49 -33.81 29.21
CA SER A 357 5.02 -34.31 30.51
C SER A 357 3.53 -34.64 30.54
N ALA A 358 2.73 -34.07 29.63
CA ALA A 358 1.29 -34.30 29.54
C ALA A 358 0.92 -35.63 28.86
N HIS A 359 1.86 -36.28 28.17
CA HIS A 359 1.62 -37.60 27.59
C HIS A 359 1.52 -38.68 28.66
N GLN A 360 0.49 -39.53 28.54
CA GLN A 360 0.29 -40.66 29.45
C GLN A 360 1.38 -41.74 29.28
N ASP A 361 1.87 -41.95 28.05
CA ASP A 361 2.95 -42.87 27.75
C ASP A 361 4.27 -42.11 27.69
N VAL A 362 5.14 -42.32 28.70
CA VAL A 362 6.48 -41.72 28.78
C VAL A 362 7.32 -42.02 27.53
N THR A 363 7.08 -43.16 26.90
CA THR A 363 7.76 -43.56 25.67
C THR A 363 7.37 -42.69 24.48
N LEU A 364 6.11 -42.27 24.43
CA LEU A 364 5.62 -41.32 23.44
C LEU A 364 6.24 -39.93 23.67
N SER A 365 6.43 -39.52 24.93
CA SER A 365 7.14 -38.29 25.28
C SER A 365 8.56 -38.26 24.70
N TYR A 366 9.27 -39.39 24.71
CA TYR A 366 10.61 -39.48 24.11
C TYR A 366 10.57 -39.33 22.59
N VAL A 367 9.61 -39.96 21.90
CA VAL A 367 9.44 -39.80 20.45
C VAL A 367 9.05 -38.36 20.10
N PHE A 368 8.18 -37.75 20.89
CA PHE A 368 7.79 -36.35 20.76
C PHE A 368 8.99 -35.41 20.90
N MET A 369 9.79 -35.53 21.96
CA MET A 369 10.98 -34.69 22.15
C MET A 369 12.02 -34.92 21.05
N MET A 370 12.21 -36.17 20.63
CA MET A 370 13.09 -36.53 19.52
C MET A 370 12.69 -35.82 18.21
N ASN A 371 11.40 -35.83 17.85
CA ASN A 371 10.92 -35.14 16.65
C ASN A 371 11.13 -33.61 16.72
N ASN A 372 10.86 -32.99 17.87
CA ASN A 372 11.05 -31.56 18.05
C ASN A 372 12.54 -31.16 18.01
N HIS A 373 13.42 -31.96 18.61
CA HIS A 373 14.86 -31.74 18.48
C HIS A 373 15.36 -31.91 17.05
N SER A 374 14.81 -32.88 16.29
CA SER A 374 15.09 -33.00 14.85
C SER A 374 14.67 -31.76 14.09
N HIS A 375 13.48 -31.22 14.37
CA HIS A 375 13.00 -29.97 13.77
C HIS A 375 13.97 -28.81 14.02
N PHE A 376 14.46 -28.66 15.25
CA PHE A 376 15.45 -27.62 15.57
C PHE A 376 16.80 -27.84 14.90
N CYS A 377 17.25 -29.08 14.72
CA CYS A 377 18.46 -29.39 13.95
C CYS A 377 18.33 -28.95 12.48
N ASN A 378 17.12 -29.08 11.92
CA ASN A 378 16.82 -28.72 10.54
C ASN A 378 16.79 -27.19 10.29
N LEU A 379 16.91 -26.37 11.34
CA LEU A 379 17.12 -24.92 11.20
C LEU A 379 18.54 -24.57 10.73
N LYS A 380 19.43 -25.55 10.56
CA LYS A 380 20.76 -25.34 10.02
C LYS A 380 20.68 -24.71 8.63
N GLY A 381 21.33 -23.56 8.46
CA GLY A 381 21.34 -22.81 7.20
C GLY A 381 20.18 -21.82 7.03
N THR A 382 19.27 -21.73 8.01
CA THR A 382 18.26 -20.67 8.05
C THR A 382 18.76 -19.47 8.86
N LYS A 383 18.17 -18.29 8.66
CA LYS A 383 18.54 -17.07 9.40
C LYS A 383 18.35 -17.23 10.92
N LEU A 384 17.30 -17.95 11.33
CA LEU A 384 17.06 -18.30 12.73
C LEU A 384 18.18 -19.21 13.29
N GLY A 385 18.57 -20.27 12.56
CA GLY A 385 19.65 -21.15 12.99
C GLY A 385 21.01 -20.42 13.09
N GLU A 386 21.28 -19.49 12.18
CA GLU A 386 22.45 -18.61 12.25
C GLU A 386 22.43 -17.72 13.50
N MET A 387 21.26 -17.13 13.82
CA MET A 387 21.09 -16.28 15.00
C MET A 387 21.24 -17.04 16.32
N LEU A 388 20.67 -18.24 16.42
CA LEU A 388 20.76 -19.09 17.62
C LEU A 388 22.16 -19.69 17.80
N GLY A 389 22.89 -19.88 16.70
CA GLY A 389 24.29 -20.26 16.70
C GLY A 389 24.56 -21.78 16.67
N ARG A 390 25.79 -22.13 16.26
CA ARG A 390 26.21 -23.53 16.02
C ARG A 390 26.20 -24.38 17.30
N SER A 391 26.50 -23.79 18.45
CA SER A 391 26.48 -24.48 19.74
C SER A 391 25.08 -24.96 20.11
N TRP A 392 24.07 -24.11 19.90
CA TRP A 392 22.66 -24.42 20.15
C TRP A 392 22.16 -25.56 19.23
N LEU A 393 22.47 -25.48 17.93
CA LEU A 393 22.14 -26.54 16.97
C LEU A 393 22.80 -27.88 17.34
N ARG A 394 24.08 -27.85 17.73
CA ARG A 394 24.81 -29.06 18.16
C ARG A 394 24.21 -29.67 19.43
N ALA A 395 23.76 -28.85 20.38
CA ALA A 395 23.09 -29.33 21.58
C ALA A 395 21.81 -30.09 21.23
N HIS A 396 21.00 -29.59 20.30
CA HIS A 396 19.78 -30.29 19.85
C HIS A 396 20.06 -31.60 19.12
N GLU A 397 21.17 -31.72 18.39
CA GLU A 397 21.61 -33.01 17.82
C GLU A 397 21.90 -34.03 18.92
N GLN A 398 22.58 -33.62 19.99
CA GLN A 398 22.86 -34.48 21.14
C GLN A 398 21.57 -34.89 21.88
N TYR A 399 20.64 -33.95 22.09
CA TYR A 399 19.36 -34.26 22.70
C TYR A 399 18.52 -35.22 21.84
N LYS A 400 18.53 -35.04 20.52
CA LYS A 400 17.88 -35.95 19.56
C LYS A 400 18.38 -37.39 19.73
N GLU A 401 19.71 -37.58 19.78
CA GLU A 401 20.31 -38.91 19.99
C GLU A 401 20.01 -39.46 21.40
N TYR A 402 20.04 -38.60 22.42
CA TYR A 402 19.70 -38.97 23.79
C TYR A 402 18.27 -39.52 23.92
N TYR A 403 17.27 -38.82 23.37
CA TYR A 403 15.88 -39.27 23.41
C TYR A 403 15.64 -40.51 22.55
N ALA A 404 16.35 -40.66 21.42
CA ALA A 404 16.33 -41.90 20.65
C ALA A 404 16.82 -43.10 21.49
N GLY A 405 17.90 -42.92 22.25
CA GLY A 405 18.42 -43.92 23.18
C GLY A 405 17.44 -44.29 24.30
N LEU A 406 16.77 -43.28 24.89
CA LEU A 406 15.73 -43.50 25.91
C LEU A 406 14.54 -44.27 25.34
N TYR A 407 14.05 -43.89 24.15
CA TYR A 407 13.00 -44.61 23.44
C TYR A 407 13.38 -46.09 23.25
N MET A 408 14.59 -46.36 22.75
CA MET A 408 15.08 -47.72 22.52
C MET A 408 15.14 -48.54 23.81
N ARG A 409 15.70 -47.98 24.88
CA ARG A 409 15.86 -48.65 26.18
C ARG A 409 14.52 -48.94 26.85
N HIS A 410 13.61 -47.96 26.88
CA HIS A 410 12.35 -48.05 27.62
C HIS A 410 11.23 -48.74 26.83
N SER A 411 11.32 -48.82 25.49
CA SER A 411 10.46 -49.64 24.64
C SER A 411 11.00 -51.06 24.49
N TRP A 412 12.03 -51.20 23.65
CA TRP A 412 12.51 -52.47 23.12
C TRP A 412 13.40 -53.19 24.13
N GLY A 413 14.15 -52.44 24.95
CA GLY A 413 14.95 -53.01 26.04
C GLY A 413 14.12 -53.80 27.05
N LYS A 414 12.90 -53.33 27.40
CA LYS A 414 11.98 -54.07 28.27
C LYS A 414 11.52 -55.40 27.65
N LEU A 415 11.20 -55.38 26.34
CA LEU A 415 10.75 -56.56 25.62
C LEU A 415 11.90 -57.57 25.41
N ILE A 416 13.11 -57.09 25.16
CA ILE A 416 14.32 -57.92 25.11
C ILE A 416 14.63 -58.54 26.47
N ALA A 417 14.49 -57.79 27.57
CA ALA A 417 14.66 -58.33 28.91
C ALA A 417 13.69 -59.50 29.21
N LEU A 418 12.43 -59.42 28.75
CA LEU A 418 11.48 -60.53 28.87
C LEU A 418 11.93 -61.81 28.14
N MET A 419 12.66 -61.68 27.03
CA MET A 419 13.23 -62.81 26.28
C MET A 419 14.48 -63.40 26.96
N ASN A 420 15.29 -62.55 27.61
CA ASN A 420 16.57 -62.93 28.22
C ASN A 420 16.47 -63.43 29.68
N LEU A 421 15.27 -63.59 30.25
CA LEU A 421 15.05 -64.23 31.55
C LEU A 421 15.43 -65.73 31.49
N GLN A 422 16.73 -66.00 31.44
CA GLN A 422 17.31 -67.35 31.44
C GLN A 422 17.91 -67.74 32.79
N ASP A 423 18.14 -66.81 33.72
CA ASP A 423 18.93 -67.13 34.92
C ASP A 423 18.19 -66.94 36.25
N GLY A 424 18.09 -68.04 37.01
CA GLY A 424 18.12 -67.98 38.47
C GLY A 424 16.83 -68.28 39.24
N GLN A 425 15.65 -68.31 38.65
CA GLN A 425 14.43 -68.74 39.37
C GLN A 425 13.67 -69.80 38.60
N LYS A 426 13.52 -70.97 39.24
CA LYS A 426 12.55 -72.02 38.89
C LYS A 426 11.15 -71.41 38.89
N SER A 427 10.78 -70.71 37.81
CA SER A 427 9.39 -70.31 37.63
C SER A 427 8.63 -71.52 37.08
N ASN A 428 7.59 -71.93 37.79
CA ASN A 428 6.59 -72.96 37.42
C ASN A 428 5.81 -72.61 36.13
N MET A 429 6.39 -71.83 35.21
CA MET A 429 5.79 -71.33 34.00
C MET A 429 6.18 -72.21 32.82
N ASN A 430 5.20 -72.96 32.28
CA ASN A 430 5.34 -73.68 31.02
C ASN A 430 5.71 -72.71 29.88
N ASN A 431 6.57 -73.15 28.96
CA ASN A 431 7.11 -72.39 27.82
C ASN A 431 5.99 -71.70 27.00
N THR A 432 4.84 -72.37 26.85
CA THR A 432 3.65 -71.83 26.17
C THR A 432 3.12 -70.54 26.81
N LYS A 433 3.13 -70.44 28.14
CA LYS A 433 2.64 -69.25 28.84
C LYS A 433 3.62 -68.08 28.75
N ARG A 434 4.94 -68.34 28.69
CA ARG A 434 5.97 -67.33 28.44
C ARG A 434 5.86 -66.76 27.02
N LEU A 435 5.70 -67.62 26.03
CA LEU A 435 5.50 -67.22 24.64
C LEU A 435 4.22 -66.40 24.45
N LYS A 436 3.14 -66.76 25.15
CA LYS A 436 1.89 -65.99 25.17
C LYS A 436 2.09 -64.60 25.78
N ALA A 437 2.77 -64.50 26.93
CA ALA A 437 3.07 -63.22 27.56
C ALA A 437 3.96 -62.32 26.68
N PHE A 438 4.95 -62.90 25.99
CA PHE A 438 5.74 -62.18 25.00
C PHE A 438 4.87 -61.65 23.85
N ASN A 439 4.04 -62.51 23.24
CA ASN A 439 3.19 -62.12 22.11
C ASN A 439 2.22 -60.99 22.53
N GLU A 440 1.63 -61.07 23.71
CA GLU A 440 0.76 -60.02 24.26
C GLU A 440 1.53 -58.71 24.49
N ALA A 441 2.75 -58.78 25.03
CA ALA A 441 3.60 -57.60 25.25
C ALA A 441 4.03 -56.95 23.92
N PHE A 442 4.45 -57.76 22.94
CA PHE A 442 4.81 -57.31 21.60
C PHE A 442 3.60 -56.68 20.88
N ASP A 443 2.44 -57.35 20.89
CA ASP A 443 1.21 -56.84 20.26
C ASP A 443 0.78 -55.50 20.85
N CYS A 444 0.84 -55.40 22.18
CA CYS A 444 0.51 -54.16 22.89
C CYS A 444 1.45 -53.02 22.49
N LEU A 445 2.76 -53.30 22.45
CA LEU A 445 3.78 -52.33 22.06
C LEU A 445 3.62 -51.92 20.59
N TYR A 446 3.57 -52.89 19.68
CA TYR A 446 3.46 -52.62 18.24
C TYR A 446 2.17 -51.88 17.91
N LYS A 447 1.03 -52.27 18.50
CA LYS A 447 -0.25 -51.58 18.29
C LYS A 447 -0.18 -50.11 18.70
N LYS A 448 0.44 -49.79 19.84
CA LYS A 448 0.63 -48.41 20.30
C LYS A 448 1.55 -47.63 19.35
N GLN A 449 2.72 -48.17 19.05
CA GLN A 449 3.77 -47.47 18.31
C GLN A 449 3.49 -47.35 16.81
N SER A 450 2.69 -48.25 16.25
CA SER A 450 2.31 -48.25 14.82
C SER A 450 1.49 -47.03 14.38
N ASN A 451 1.02 -46.20 15.31
CA ASN A 451 0.31 -44.94 15.01
C ASN A 451 1.16 -43.70 15.32
N TRP A 452 2.38 -43.87 15.84
CA TRP A 452 3.29 -42.77 16.13
C TRP A 452 4.03 -42.34 14.87
N VAL A 453 4.51 -41.10 14.88
CA VAL A 453 5.21 -40.50 13.74
C VAL A 453 6.65 -40.20 14.14
N VAL A 454 7.60 -40.51 13.27
CA VAL A 454 8.96 -39.97 13.30
C VAL A 454 9.12 -39.13 12.05
N THR A 455 9.36 -37.82 12.23
CA THR A 455 9.31 -36.85 11.13
C THR A 455 10.54 -36.91 10.23
N ASP A 456 11.70 -37.14 10.82
CA ASP A 456 12.97 -37.26 10.13
C ASP A 456 13.11 -38.67 9.53
N THR A 457 13.24 -38.74 8.20
CA THR A 457 13.26 -40.01 7.46
C THR A 457 14.55 -40.80 7.72
N ASP A 458 15.68 -40.11 7.82
CA ASP A 458 16.98 -40.74 8.07
C ASP A 458 17.03 -41.28 9.51
N LEU A 459 16.51 -40.50 10.46
CA LEU A 459 16.39 -40.93 11.86
C LEU A 459 15.43 -42.10 12.00
N LYS A 460 14.29 -42.06 11.33
CA LYS A 460 13.32 -43.16 11.29
C LYS A 460 13.97 -44.44 10.79
N GLU A 461 14.67 -44.39 9.65
CA GLU A 461 15.36 -45.54 9.07
C GLU A 461 16.44 -46.08 10.03
N LYS A 462 17.23 -45.19 10.65
CA LYS A 462 18.24 -45.55 11.66
C LYS A 462 17.61 -46.27 12.86
N ILE A 463 16.50 -45.75 13.40
CA ILE A 463 15.81 -46.37 14.53
C ILE A 463 15.24 -47.74 14.15
N CYS A 464 14.55 -47.85 13.02
CA CYS A 464 14.00 -49.13 12.56
C CYS A 464 15.12 -50.18 12.37
N LYS A 465 16.25 -49.79 11.77
CA LYS A 465 17.44 -50.65 11.64
C LYS A 465 17.97 -51.11 13.00
N LEU A 466 18.12 -50.20 13.97
CA LEU A 466 18.60 -50.52 15.31
C LEU A 466 17.64 -51.46 16.06
N VAL A 467 16.33 -51.26 15.91
CA VAL A 467 15.30 -52.15 16.47
C VAL A 467 15.43 -53.54 15.88
N VAL A 468 15.52 -53.67 14.55
CA VAL A 468 15.69 -54.96 13.86
C VAL A 468 16.98 -55.66 14.32
N GLN A 469 18.10 -54.94 14.31
CA GLN A 469 19.41 -55.49 14.67
C GLN A 469 19.49 -55.95 16.13
N ALA A 470 18.81 -55.27 17.06
CA ALA A 470 18.78 -55.67 18.45
C ALA A 470 17.75 -56.79 18.72
N PHE A 471 16.57 -56.69 18.12
CA PHE A 471 15.42 -57.51 18.48
C PHE A 471 15.37 -58.85 17.76
N VAL A 472 15.65 -58.88 16.44
CA VAL A 472 15.53 -60.09 15.63
C VAL A 472 16.50 -61.19 16.08
N PRO A 473 17.79 -60.90 16.39
CA PRO A 473 18.70 -61.91 16.92
C PRO A 473 18.28 -62.43 18.30
N ALA A 474 17.81 -61.55 19.19
CA ALA A 474 17.31 -61.94 20.51
C ALA A 474 16.10 -62.88 20.41
N TYR A 475 15.16 -62.57 19.51
CA TYR A 475 14.00 -63.41 19.26
C TYR A 475 14.37 -64.76 18.63
N ARG A 476 15.31 -64.78 17.69
CA ARG A 476 15.83 -66.02 17.10
C ARG A 476 16.45 -66.92 18.17
N ASN A 477 17.29 -66.37 19.05
CA ASN A 477 17.90 -67.12 20.16
C ASN A 477 16.85 -67.62 21.15
N TYR A 478 15.83 -66.80 21.44
CA TYR A 478 14.70 -67.19 22.26
C TYR A 478 14.00 -68.42 21.67
N LEU A 479 13.61 -68.41 20.38
CA LEU A 479 12.99 -69.57 19.71
C LEU A 479 13.87 -70.82 19.72
N ASN A 480 15.18 -70.66 19.47
CA ASN A 480 16.14 -71.76 19.49
C ASN A 480 16.23 -72.42 20.87
N SER A 481 16.27 -71.63 21.95
CA SER A 481 16.42 -72.13 23.32
C SER A 481 15.24 -72.99 23.81
N TYR A 482 14.07 -72.87 23.18
CA TYR A 482 12.87 -73.65 23.51
C TYR A 482 12.59 -74.79 22.52
N GLY A 483 13.44 -75.02 21.51
CA GLY A 483 13.24 -76.06 20.49
C GLY A 483 12.03 -75.81 19.57
N LEU A 484 11.54 -74.57 19.50
CA LEU A 484 10.28 -74.19 18.82
C LEU A 484 10.46 -73.85 17.33
N LEU A 485 11.63 -74.14 16.75
CA LEU A 485 11.91 -73.85 15.34
C LEU A 485 11.09 -74.73 14.37
N ASP A 486 10.75 -75.95 14.79
CA ASP A 486 10.05 -76.96 13.96
C ASP A 486 8.54 -77.05 14.29
N GLU A 487 8.08 -76.45 15.40
CA GLU A 487 6.68 -76.49 15.83
C GLU A 487 5.86 -75.27 15.37
N SER A 488 5.35 -75.34 14.15
CA SER A 488 4.47 -74.32 13.53
C SER A 488 3.16 -74.04 14.28
N LYS A 489 2.75 -74.89 15.23
CA LYS A 489 1.45 -74.77 15.92
C LYS A 489 1.42 -73.79 17.09
N HIS A 490 2.58 -73.42 17.66
CA HIS A 490 2.63 -72.61 18.89
C HIS A 490 3.24 -71.22 18.69
N VAL A 491 3.92 -70.95 17.56
CA VAL A 491 4.62 -69.69 17.29
C VAL A 491 3.74 -68.75 16.45
N LYS A 492 3.36 -67.61 17.04
CA LYS A 492 2.50 -66.60 16.38
C LYS A 492 3.22 -65.81 15.28
N TYR A 493 4.53 -65.61 15.43
CA TYR A 493 5.30 -64.73 14.54
C TYR A 493 6.57 -65.43 14.03
N SER A 494 6.75 -65.49 12.71
CA SER A 494 8.03 -65.93 12.14
C SER A 494 9.08 -64.82 12.26
N VAL A 495 10.36 -65.20 12.26
CA VAL A 495 11.49 -64.26 12.29
C VAL A 495 11.38 -63.24 11.15
N GLN A 496 11.06 -63.70 9.93
CA GLN A 496 10.87 -62.83 8.76
C GLN A 496 9.65 -61.91 8.90
N SER A 497 8.56 -62.40 9.48
CA SER A 497 7.36 -61.58 9.70
C SER A 497 7.62 -60.45 10.69
N LEU A 498 8.38 -60.71 11.76
CA LEU A 498 8.76 -59.66 12.72
C LEU A 498 9.72 -58.65 12.09
N GLU A 499 10.73 -59.12 11.35
CA GLU A 499 11.65 -58.23 10.65
C GLU A 499 10.93 -57.27 9.71
N ASN A 500 9.98 -57.78 8.90
CA ASN A 500 9.16 -56.94 8.02
C ASN A 500 8.30 -55.95 8.80
N MET A 501 7.67 -56.41 9.89
CA MET A 501 6.82 -55.59 10.74
C MET A 501 7.59 -54.45 11.40
N LEU A 502 8.77 -54.74 11.95
CA LEU A 502 9.67 -53.76 12.57
C LEU A 502 10.29 -52.80 11.56
N SER A 503 10.60 -53.28 10.36
CA SER A 503 11.11 -52.42 9.27
C SER A 503 10.05 -51.42 8.80
N SER A 504 8.77 -51.78 8.89
CA SER A 504 7.63 -50.91 8.57
C SER A 504 7.14 -50.03 9.73
N LEU A 505 7.85 -50.01 10.87
CA LEU A 505 7.46 -49.21 12.02
C LEU A 505 7.49 -47.71 11.68
N PHE A 506 6.49 -46.97 12.17
CA PHE A 506 6.29 -45.54 11.85
C PHE A 506 5.99 -45.24 10.37
N GLU A 507 5.69 -46.24 9.53
CA GLU A 507 5.12 -46.01 8.21
C GLU A 507 3.65 -45.60 8.33
N PRO A 508 3.17 -44.61 7.53
CA PRO A 508 1.75 -44.32 7.45
C PRO A 508 1.01 -45.57 7.00
N LYS A 509 0.06 -46.05 7.79
CA LYS A 509 -0.87 -47.09 7.34
C LYS A 509 -1.71 -46.49 6.23
N LEU A 510 -1.36 -46.79 4.98
CA LEU A 510 -2.22 -46.46 3.84
C LEU A 510 -3.58 -47.09 4.11
N SER A 511 -4.62 -46.25 4.23
CA SER A 511 -6.00 -46.72 4.26
C SER A 511 -6.22 -47.63 3.04
N THR A 512 -6.99 -48.71 3.19
CA THR A 512 -7.36 -49.63 2.08
C THR A 512 -7.89 -48.88 0.85
N ARG A 513 -8.46 -47.68 1.03
CA ARG A 513 -8.83 -46.76 -0.07
C ARG A 513 -7.63 -46.16 -0.81
N GLN A 514 -6.57 -45.76 -0.12
CA GLN A 514 -5.36 -45.17 -0.71
C GLN A 514 -4.51 -46.23 -1.43
N VAL A 515 -4.45 -47.46 -0.90
CA VAL A 515 -3.79 -48.60 -1.60
C VAL A 515 -4.51 -48.90 -2.92
N HIS A 516 -5.84 -48.86 -2.93
CA HIS A 516 -6.62 -49.06 -4.16
C HIS A 516 -6.44 -47.92 -5.18
N PHE A 517 -6.30 -46.68 -4.70
CA PHE A 517 -6.04 -45.52 -5.55
C PHE A 517 -4.61 -45.55 -6.16
N ILE A 518 -3.60 -45.88 -5.36
CA ILE A 518 -2.21 -46.07 -5.84
C ILE A 518 -2.13 -47.27 -6.78
N GLY A 519 -2.87 -48.35 -6.52
CA GLY A 519 -2.99 -49.49 -7.43
C GLY A 519 -3.58 -49.11 -8.79
N LYS A 520 -4.63 -48.27 -8.81
CA LYS A 520 -5.19 -47.70 -10.04
C LYS A 520 -4.21 -46.80 -10.78
N ILE A 521 -3.48 -45.95 -10.07
CA ILE A 521 -2.45 -45.08 -10.68
C ILE A 521 -1.32 -45.92 -11.27
N LYS A 522 -0.81 -46.92 -10.54
CA LYS A 522 0.21 -47.84 -11.08
C LYS A 522 -0.30 -48.53 -12.34
N HIS A 523 -1.52 -49.05 -12.32
CA HIS A 523 -2.11 -49.72 -13.48
C HIS A 523 -2.29 -48.79 -14.68
N VAL A 524 -2.67 -47.52 -14.46
CA VAL A 524 -2.78 -46.50 -15.50
C VAL A 524 -1.41 -46.11 -16.06
N VAL A 525 -0.40 -45.96 -15.21
CA VAL A 525 0.98 -45.64 -15.62
C VAL A 525 1.61 -46.81 -16.39
N THR A 526 1.39 -48.07 -15.97
CA THR A 526 1.86 -49.24 -16.72
C THR A 526 1.14 -49.37 -18.07
N HIS A 527 -0.15 -49.04 -18.15
CA HIS A 527 -0.88 -49.01 -19.41
C HIS A 527 -0.38 -47.90 -20.35
N LEU A 528 -0.14 -46.69 -19.84
CA LEU A 528 0.39 -45.57 -20.60
C LEU A 528 1.79 -45.83 -21.15
N MET A 529 2.66 -46.47 -20.36
CA MET A 529 4.01 -46.87 -20.77
C MET A 529 4.00 -48.00 -21.81
N LEU A 530 3.04 -48.92 -21.75
CA LEU A 530 2.88 -49.96 -22.78
C LEU A 530 2.33 -49.42 -24.10
N THR A 531 1.47 -48.40 -24.06
CA THR A 531 0.92 -47.75 -25.27
C THR A 531 1.85 -46.73 -25.94
N THR A 532 2.95 -46.32 -25.28
CA THR A 532 3.95 -45.40 -25.85
C THR A 532 5.16 -46.12 -26.48
N VAL A 533 5.21 -47.45 -26.41
CA VAL A 533 6.30 -48.29 -26.96
C VAL A 533 5.81 -49.23 -28.08
N THR A 534 4.62 -48.99 -28.61
CA THR A 534 4.10 -49.61 -29.85
C THR A 534 3.66 -48.52 -30.80
#